data_AF-A0A9W9Q8B6-F1
#
_entry.id   AF-A0A9W9Q8B6-F1
#
_cell.length_a   1.000
_cell.length_b   1.000
_cell.length_c   1.000
_cell.angle_alpha   90.00
_cell.angle_beta   90.00
_cell.angle_gamma   90.00
#
_symmetry.space_group_name_H-M   'P 1'
#
loop_
_entity.id
_entity.type
_entity.pdbx_description
1 polymer ?
#
loop_
_entity_poly.entity_id
_entity_poly.type
_entity_poly.pdbx_seq_one_letter_code
_entity_poly.pdbx_strand_id
1 'polypeptide(L)'
;MIEFTDEYVGFRPHVSSIMDLKFSYNGVLLATAYEDQTSPVIDLTIQQPICWLSNHSSSVKHVQFQPASNNKVLATYSRDGNANKWGLGAAPSTPGAMRTRPSKPYRYPILDRRLTRSLVAQEARCLAKIRREGVKVPDLLTMGWKARGGEHSV
;
A
#
# COMPACT_ATOMS: atom_id res chain seq x y z
N MET A 1 11.35 27.18 -31.59
CA MET A 1 10.09 26.64 -31.01
C MET A 1 10.26 25.13 -31.00
N ILE A 2 10.16 24.47 -29.86
CA ILE A 2 10.36 23.01 -29.77
C ILE A 2 9.02 22.38 -30.18
N GLU A 3 9.00 21.59 -31.24
CA GLU A 3 7.82 20.84 -31.67
C GLU A 3 7.86 19.43 -31.06
N PHE A 4 6.82 19.08 -30.32
CA PHE A 4 6.64 17.73 -29.76
C PHE A 4 5.78 16.92 -30.72
N THR A 5 6.40 16.40 -31.78
CA THR A 5 5.72 15.58 -32.80
C THR A 5 5.87 14.08 -32.56
N ASP A 6 6.88 13.67 -31.79
CA ASP A 6 7.19 12.26 -31.55
C ASP A 6 6.82 11.83 -30.12
N GLU A 7 6.25 10.64 -30.01
CA GLU A 7 5.90 10.05 -28.71
C GLU A 7 7.18 9.46 -28.07
N TYR A 8 7.51 9.89 -26.84
CA TYR A 8 8.71 9.40 -26.16
C TYR A 8 8.62 7.90 -25.81
N VAL A 9 7.49 7.48 -25.22
CA VAL A 9 7.18 6.09 -24.86
C VAL A 9 5.66 5.92 -24.87
N GLY A 10 5.16 4.89 -25.57
CA GLY A 10 3.74 4.53 -25.59
C GLY A 10 3.53 3.08 -25.16
N PHE A 11 2.69 2.85 -24.16
CA PHE A 11 2.24 1.50 -23.79
C PHE A 11 0.74 1.52 -23.50
N ARG A 12 0.05 0.43 -23.82
CA ARG A 12 -1.39 0.26 -23.59
C ARG A 12 -1.62 -0.74 -22.46
N PRO A 13 -1.73 -0.29 -21.20
CA PRO A 13 -1.98 -1.19 -20.09
C PRO A 13 -3.43 -1.72 -20.09
N HIS A 14 -4.34 -1.13 -20.88
CA HIS A 14 -5.75 -1.47 -20.90
C HIS A 14 -6.46 -1.23 -22.25
N VAL A 15 -7.75 -1.63 -22.32
CA VAL A 15 -8.62 -1.64 -23.52
C VAL A 15 -9.66 -0.50 -23.60
N SER A 16 -10.55 -0.29 -22.63
CA SER A 16 -11.38 0.91 -22.42
C SER A 16 -10.66 2.26 -22.07
N SER A 17 -11.39 3.26 -21.59
CA SER A 17 -10.91 4.65 -21.42
C SER A 17 -10.24 4.95 -20.07
N ILE A 18 -9.11 5.66 -20.14
CA ILE A 18 -8.38 6.18 -18.96
C ILE A 18 -9.06 7.47 -18.49
N MET A 19 -9.46 7.51 -17.23
CA MET A 19 -10.16 8.66 -16.63
C MET A 19 -9.21 9.64 -15.93
N ASP A 20 -8.17 9.13 -15.28
CA ASP A 20 -7.17 9.92 -14.56
C ASP A 20 -5.85 9.13 -14.47
N LEU A 21 -4.76 9.85 -14.24
CA LEU A 21 -3.41 9.28 -14.20
C LEU A 21 -2.53 10.14 -13.31
N LYS A 22 -1.81 9.51 -12.37
CA LYS A 22 -0.87 10.20 -11.48
C LYS A 22 0.46 9.50 -11.41
N PHE A 23 1.51 10.31 -11.50
CA PHE A 23 2.86 9.90 -11.12
C PHE A 23 2.98 9.87 -9.59
N SER A 24 3.74 8.90 -9.12
CA SER A 24 4.28 8.90 -7.77
C SER A 24 5.32 10.01 -7.59
N TYR A 25 5.54 10.43 -6.35
CA TYR A 25 6.46 11.51 -6.03
C TYR A 25 7.93 11.16 -6.29
N ASN A 26 8.27 9.88 -6.41
CA ASN A 26 9.61 9.44 -6.79
C ASN A 26 9.77 9.24 -8.31
N GLY A 27 8.70 9.39 -9.10
CA GLY A 27 8.71 9.21 -10.55
C GLY A 27 8.85 7.77 -11.02
N VAL A 28 8.81 6.78 -10.13
CA VAL A 28 9.01 5.36 -10.48
C VAL A 28 7.68 4.68 -10.80
N LEU A 29 6.64 5.00 -10.05
CA LEU A 29 5.31 4.42 -10.21
C LEU A 29 4.37 5.37 -10.93
N LEU A 30 3.51 4.80 -11.77
CA LEU A 30 2.38 5.44 -12.41
C LEU A 30 1.10 4.72 -11.99
N ALA A 31 0.10 5.45 -11.53
CA ALA A 31 -1.20 4.85 -11.25
C ALA A 31 -2.26 5.43 -12.18
N THR A 32 -3.09 4.56 -12.75
CA THR A 32 -4.10 4.93 -13.74
C THR A 32 -5.49 4.56 -13.24
N ALA A 33 -6.45 5.47 -13.41
CA ALA A 33 -7.86 5.27 -13.08
C ALA A 33 -8.65 4.91 -14.33
N TYR A 34 -9.61 4.00 -14.19
CA TYR A 34 -10.21 3.35 -15.35
C TYR A 34 -11.72 3.17 -15.28
N GLU A 35 -12.33 3.04 -16.46
CA GLU A 35 -13.75 2.73 -16.57
C GLU A 35 -14.07 1.29 -16.13
N ASP A 36 -13.18 0.32 -16.38
CA ASP A 36 -13.41 -1.10 -16.07
C ASP A 36 -13.19 -1.43 -14.59
N GLN A 37 -13.45 -0.46 -13.69
CA GLN A 37 -13.45 -0.61 -12.22
C GLN A 37 -12.10 -0.97 -11.59
N THR A 38 -11.07 -1.08 -12.42
CA THR A 38 -9.70 -1.40 -12.05
C THR A 38 -8.84 -0.15 -12.07
N SER A 39 -7.75 -0.17 -11.32
CA SER A 39 -6.75 0.89 -11.39
C SER A 39 -5.39 0.26 -11.19
N PRO A 40 -4.59 0.01 -12.24
CA PRO A 40 -3.30 -0.61 -12.06
C PRO A 40 -2.28 0.43 -11.60
N VAL A 41 -1.25 -0.10 -10.97
CA VAL A 41 -0.03 0.63 -10.68
C VAL A 41 1.08 0.03 -11.52
N ILE A 42 1.69 0.86 -12.34
CA ILE A 42 2.71 0.51 -13.33
C ILE A 42 4.07 0.98 -12.83
N ASP A 43 5.07 0.12 -12.97
CA ASP A 43 6.47 0.52 -12.85
C ASP A 43 6.90 1.17 -14.17
N LEU A 44 7.37 2.40 -14.13
CA LEU A 44 7.86 3.10 -15.31
C LEU A 44 9.26 2.64 -15.73
N THR A 45 10.02 2.01 -14.83
CA THR A 45 11.36 1.48 -15.16
C THR A 45 11.26 0.23 -16.03
N ILE A 46 10.30 -0.64 -15.72
CA ILE A 46 10.04 -1.90 -16.45
C ILE A 46 8.92 -1.73 -17.47
N GLN A 47 8.15 -0.64 -17.39
CA GLN A 47 6.96 -0.35 -18.20
C GLN A 47 5.89 -1.44 -18.11
N GLN A 48 5.73 -2.03 -16.92
CA GLN A 48 4.80 -3.13 -16.67
C GLN A 48 3.92 -2.88 -15.43
N PRO A 49 2.65 -3.36 -15.44
CA PRO A 49 1.77 -3.28 -14.29
C PRO A 49 2.28 -4.20 -13.17
N ILE A 50 2.51 -3.64 -11.98
CA ILE A 50 2.94 -4.36 -10.78
C ILE A 50 1.72 -4.92 -10.02
N CYS A 51 0.64 -4.13 -9.96
CA CYS A 51 -0.58 -4.53 -9.27
C CYS A 51 -1.82 -3.94 -9.91
N TRP A 52 -2.97 -4.56 -9.60
CA TRP A 52 -4.29 -4.16 -10.07
C TRP A 52 -5.16 -3.86 -8.85
N LEU A 53 -5.65 -2.63 -8.73
CA LEU A 53 -6.54 -2.23 -7.65
C LEU A 53 -7.99 -2.49 -8.08
N SER A 54 -8.58 -3.58 -7.59
CA SER A 54 -9.88 -4.08 -8.03
C SER A 54 -10.86 -4.28 -6.86
N ASN A 55 -11.42 -3.19 -6.34
CA ASN A 55 -12.43 -3.23 -5.27
C ASN A 55 -13.61 -2.27 -5.50
N HIS A 56 -13.55 -1.48 -6.58
CA HIS A 56 -14.66 -0.60 -6.93
C HIS A 56 -15.73 -1.38 -7.69
N SER A 57 -16.99 -1.01 -7.49
CA SER A 57 -18.13 -1.60 -8.22
C SER A 57 -18.55 -0.75 -9.42
N SER A 58 -17.85 0.37 -9.66
CA SER A 58 -18.09 1.28 -10.77
C SER A 58 -16.79 1.94 -11.24
N SER A 59 -16.86 2.72 -12.32
CA SER A 59 -15.72 3.42 -12.94
C SER A 59 -14.97 4.27 -11.92
N VAL A 60 -13.67 4.03 -11.84
CA VAL A 60 -12.74 4.84 -11.04
C VAL A 60 -12.49 6.14 -11.79
N LYS A 61 -12.77 7.26 -11.12
CA LYS A 61 -12.66 8.59 -11.70
C LYS A 61 -11.37 9.29 -11.33
N HIS A 62 -10.87 9.03 -10.12
CA HIS A 62 -9.67 9.69 -9.63
C HIS A 62 -8.76 8.75 -8.87
N VAL A 63 -7.46 9.03 -8.97
CA VAL A 63 -6.37 8.34 -8.28
C VAL A 63 -5.45 9.41 -7.68
N GLN A 64 -4.98 9.20 -6.46
CA GLN A 64 -4.04 10.12 -5.82
C GLN A 64 -3.05 9.40 -4.90
N PHE A 65 -1.76 9.66 -5.10
CA PHE A 65 -0.73 9.24 -4.15
C PHE A 65 -0.74 10.13 -2.91
N GLN A 66 -0.56 9.54 -1.73
CA GLN A 66 -0.43 10.32 -0.49
C GLN A 66 1.00 10.87 -0.36
N PRO A 67 1.21 12.21 -0.37
CA PRO A 67 2.56 12.81 -0.36
C PRO A 67 3.39 12.45 0.87
N ALA A 68 2.78 12.50 2.06
CA ALA A 68 3.47 12.20 3.32
C ALA A 68 3.83 10.70 3.51
N SER A 69 3.38 9.82 2.60
CA SER A 69 3.51 8.36 2.76
C SER A 69 4.72 7.75 2.04
N ASN A 70 5.55 8.55 1.37
CA ASN A 70 6.66 8.09 0.54
C ASN A 70 6.20 7.04 -0.50
N ASN A 71 5.12 7.33 -1.23
CA ASN A 71 4.51 6.49 -2.26
C ASN A 71 4.02 5.11 -1.80
N LYS A 72 3.85 4.91 -0.48
CA LYS A 72 3.33 3.64 0.06
C LYS A 72 1.81 3.57 0.10
N VAL A 73 1.14 4.69 -0.10
CA VAL A 73 -0.31 4.78 0.02
C VAL A 73 -0.90 5.51 -1.17
N LEU A 74 -1.98 4.94 -1.68
CA LEU A 74 -2.76 5.50 -2.78
C LEU A 74 -4.24 5.55 -2.39
N ALA A 75 -4.94 6.59 -2.81
CA ALA A 75 -6.38 6.71 -2.68
C ALA A 75 -7.04 6.69 -4.06
N THR A 76 -8.16 5.99 -4.20
CA THR A 76 -8.98 5.96 -5.39
C THR A 76 -10.41 6.36 -5.08
N TYR A 77 -11.04 7.08 -6.00
CA TYR A 77 -12.44 7.50 -5.91
C TYR A 77 -13.20 7.00 -7.13
N SER A 78 -14.37 6.41 -6.91
CA SER A 78 -15.22 5.86 -7.97
C SER A 78 -16.62 6.44 -7.93
N ARG A 79 -17.34 6.27 -9.05
CA ARG A 79 -18.77 6.61 -9.18
C ARG A 79 -19.67 5.75 -8.29
N ASP A 80 -19.14 4.68 -7.70
CA ASP A 80 -19.83 3.87 -6.68
C ASP A 80 -20.08 4.63 -5.36
N GLY A 81 -19.54 5.84 -5.22
CA GLY A 81 -19.65 6.67 -4.02
C GLY A 81 -18.61 6.33 -2.94
N ASN A 82 -17.73 5.36 -3.21
CA ASN A 82 -16.72 4.91 -2.27
C ASN A 82 -15.33 5.47 -2.62
N ALA A 83 -14.59 5.79 -1.56
CA ALA A 83 -13.18 6.09 -1.62
C ALA A 83 -12.39 4.93 -1.01
N ASN A 84 -11.52 4.30 -1.79
CA ASN A 84 -10.68 3.19 -1.32
C ASN A 84 -9.25 3.68 -1.06
N LYS A 85 -8.65 3.20 0.03
CA LYS A 85 -7.27 3.49 0.40
C LYS A 85 -6.44 2.22 0.30
N TRP A 86 -5.35 2.29 -0.44
CA TRP A 86 -4.50 1.18 -0.81
C TRP A 86 -3.12 1.34 -0.19
N GLY A 87 -2.63 0.30 0.46
CA GLY A 87 -1.23 0.19 0.85
C GLY A 87 -0.45 -0.51 -0.26
N LEU A 88 0.48 0.19 -0.89
CA LEU A 88 1.46 -0.36 -1.84
C LEU A 88 2.68 -0.96 -1.13
N GLY A 89 2.66 -1.00 0.21
CA GLY A 89 3.67 -1.68 1.01
C GLY A 89 3.65 -3.19 0.77
N ALA A 90 4.85 -3.79 0.76
CA ALA A 90 5.18 -5.21 0.63
C ALA A 90 4.04 -6.07 0.04
N ALA A 91 4.21 -6.49 -1.22
CA ALA A 91 3.33 -7.47 -1.86
C ALA A 91 3.01 -8.61 -0.88
N PRO A 92 1.81 -9.23 -0.92
CA PRO A 92 1.47 -10.36 -0.05
C PRO A 92 2.49 -11.51 -0.13
N SER A 93 3.35 -11.52 -1.14
CA SER A 93 4.49 -12.42 -1.35
C SER A 93 5.79 -12.02 -0.63
N THR A 94 5.91 -10.82 -0.07
CA THR A 94 7.11 -10.39 0.66
C THR A 94 7.06 -11.01 2.05
N PRO A 95 7.99 -11.92 2.42
CA PRO A 95 7.98 -12.55 3.73
C PRO A 95 8.17 -11.50 4.82
N GLY A 96 7.08 -11.17 5.50
CA GLY A 96 7.11 -10.34 6.69
C GLY A 96 7.27 -11.21 7.93
N ALA A 97 8.26 -10.91 8.76
CA ALA A 97 8.42 -11.64 10.02
C ALA A 97 7.35 -11.15 11.02
N MET A 98 6.29 -11.95 11.20
CA MET A 98 5.29 -11.71 12.23
C MET A 98 5.78 -12.29 13.56
N ARG A 99 6.30 -11.43 14.44
CA ARG A 99 6.67 -11.84 15.81
C ARG A 99 5.44 -11.79 16.72
N THR A 100 4.81 -12.94 16.95
CA THR A 100 3.73 -13.07 17.93
C THR A 100 4.31 -13.23 19.34
N ARG A 101 3.81 -12.44 20.29
CA ARG A 101 4.15 -12.56 21.72
C ARG A 101 2.87 -12.92 22.48
N PRO A 102 2.72 -14.16 22.99
CA PRO A 102 1.52 -14.55 23.72
C PRO A 102 1.37 -13.72 25.00
N SER A 103 0.12 -13.32 25.29
CA SER A 103 -0.22 -12.62 26.52
C SER A 103 0.06 -13.51 27.72
N LYS A 104 0.65 -12.96 28.78
CA LYS A 104 0.89 -13.69 30.02
C LYS A 104 -0.34 -13.57 30.92
N PRO A 105 -0.93 -14.68 31.43
CA PRO A 105 -2.21 -14.65 32.14
C PRO A 105 -2.17 -13.88 33.46
N TYR A 106 -0.99 -13.72 34.06
CA TYR A 106 -0.78 -13.02 35.33
C TYR A 106 -0.53 -11.51 35.18
N ARG A 107 -0.50 -10.96 33.96
CA ARG A 107 -0.19 -9.53 33.74
C ARG A 107 -1.46 -8.72 33.52
N TYR A 108 -1.50 -7.51 34.08
CA TYR A 108 -2.64 -6.61 33.84
C TYR A 108 -2.78 -6.31 32.34
N PRO A 109 -3.97 -6.50 31.73
CA PRO A 109 -4.14 -6.49 30.26
C PRO A 109 -3.70 -5.17 29.59
N ILE A 110 -3.96 -4.03 30.24
CA ILE A 110 -3.62 -2.72 29.68
C ILE A 110 -2.10 -2.47 29.74
N LEU A 111 -1.44 -2.87 30.83
CA LEU A 111 0.00 -2.75 30.96
C LEU A 111 0.72 -3.68 29.98
N ASP A 112 0.22 -4.91 29.83
CA ASP A 112 0.79 -5.86 28.87
C ASP A 112 0.68 -5.32 27.45
N ARG A 113 -0.48 -4.83 27.02
CA ARG A 113 -0.64 -4.19 25.70
C ARG A 113 0.30 -3.01 25.49
N ARG A 114 0.48 -2.15 26.50
CA ARG A 114 1.40 -1.00 26.42
C ARG A 114 2.85 -1.44 26.23
N LEU A 115 3.29 -2.42 27.02
CA LEU A 115 4.65 -2.98 26.95
C LEU A 115 4.90 -3.74 25.64
N THR A 116 3.93 -4.51 25.16
CA THR A 116 4.05 -5.21 23.88
C THR A 116 4.13 -4.22 22.73
N ARG A 117 3.31 -3.15 22.76
CA ARG A 117 3.37 -2.08 21.75
C ARG A 117 4.71 -1.34 21.76
N SER A 118 5.22 -0.97 22.94
CA SER A 118 6.49 -0.21 23.02
C SER A 118 7.68 -1.02 22.51
N LEU A 119 7.75 -2.31 22.87
CA LEU A 119 8.79 -3.23 22.42
C LEU A 119 8.72 -3.49 20.91
N VAL A 120 7.54 -3.79 20.37
CA VAL A 120 7.36 -4.00 18.92
C VAL A 120 7.76 -2.74 18.14
N ALA A 121 7.40 -1.56 18.62
CA ALA A 121 7.81 -0.31 18.00
C ALA A 121 9.33 -0.09 18.07
N GLN A 122 9.98 -0.47 19.17
CA GLN A 122 11.44 -0.38 19.30
C GLN A 122 12.16 -1.33 18.35
N GLU A 123 11.72 -2.60 18.30
CA GLU A 123 12.27 -3.61 17.38
C GLU A 123 12.11 -3.15 15.93
N ALA A 124 10.93 -2.66 15.54
CA ALA A 124 10.69 -2.11 14.21
C ALA A 124 11.64 -0.96 13.86
N ARG A 125 11.93 -0.05 14.82
CA ARG A 125 12.89 1.04 14.62
C ARG A 125 14.32 0.51 14.39
N CYS A 126 14.74 -0.51 15.14
CA CYS A 126 16.04 -1.14 14.97
C CYS A 126 16.17 -1.78 13.57
N LEU A 127 15.16 -2.54 13.14
CA LEU A 127 15.17 -3.17 11.81
C LEU A 127 15.15 -2.13 10.68
N ALA A 128 14.40 -1.04 10.84
CA ALA A 128 14.39 0.06 9.88
C ALA A 128 15.73 0.80 9.79
N LYS A 129 16.53 0.79 10.86
CA LYS A 129 17.90 1.31 10.86
C LYS A 129 18.85 0.35 10.14
N ILE A 130 18.80 -0.94 10.47
CA ILE A 130 19.63 -1.98 9.84
C ILE A 130 19.35 -2.08 8.33
N ARG A 131 18.08 -1.92 7.92
CA ARG A 131 17.70 -1.85 6.50
C ARG A 131 18.33 -0.64 5.79
N ARG A 132 18.45 0.51 6.46
CA ARG A 132 19.13 1.70 5.92
C ARG A 132 20.64 1.48 5.77
N GLU A 133 21.23 0.62 6.58
CA GLU A 133 22.64 0.21 6.49
C GLU A 133 22.88 -0.84 5.39
N GLY A 134 21.87 -1.17 4.58
CA GLY A 134 22.00 -2.05 3.41
C GLY A 134 21.88 -3.55 3.72
N VAL A 135 21.66 -3.92 4.98
CA VAL A 135 21.46 -5.32 5.36
C VAL A 135 20.04 -5.76 4.98
N LYS A 136 19.91 -6.94 4.36
CA LYS A 136 18.63 -7.52 3.96
C LYS A 136 17.89 -8.03 5.20
N VAL A 137 16.83 -7.33 5.60
CA VAL A 137 16.01 -7.65 6.79
C VAL A 137 14.56 -7.91 6.36
N PRO A 138 13.83 -8.87 6.99
CA PRO A 138 12.40 -9.06 6.74
C PRO A 138 11.59 -7.80 7.02
N ASP A 139 10.59 -7.52 6.20
CA ASP A 139 9.72 -6.36 6.42
C ASP A 139 8.79 -6.63 7.61
N LEU A 140 8.89 -5.80 8.65
CA LEU A 140 8.07 -5.95 9.84
C LEU A 140 6.69 -5.33 9.60
N LEU A 141 5.73 -6.16 9.19
CA LEU A 141 4.34 -5.77 9.04
C LEU A 141 3.69 -5.73 10.43
N THR A 142 3.59 -4.55 11.03
CA THR A 142 2.68 -4.37 12.17
C THR A 142 1.27 -4.27 11.62
N MET A 143 0.57 -5.39 11.47
CA MET A 143 -0.89 -5.32 11.38
C MET A 143 -1.38 -4.70 12.68
N GLY A 144 -2.15 -3.61 12.55
CA GLY A 144 -2.86 -3.03 13.68
C GLY A 144 -3.60 -4.16 14.38
N TRP A 145 -3.28 -4.34 15.67
CA TRP A 145 -3.93 -5.30 16.53
C TRP A 145 -5.42 -4.95 16.60
N LYS A 146 -6.22 -5.47 15.67
CA LYS A 146 -7.63 -5.75 15.95
C LYS A 146 -7.58 -6.99 16.82
N ALA A 147 -7.75 -6.79 18.13
CA ALA A 147 -8.22 -7.87 18.97
C ALA A 147 -9.48 -8.40 18.27
N ARG A 148 -9.43 -9.64 17.75
CA ARG A 148 -10.66 -10.41 17.57
C ARG A 148 -11.20 -10.60 18.98
N GLY A 149 -11.96 -9.61 19.46
CA GLY A 149 -12.94 -9.85 20.51
C GLY A 149 -13.97 -10.76 19.88
N GLY A 150 -13.93 -12.03 20.26
CA GLY A 150 -15.06 -12.91 20.03
C GLY A 150 -16.20 -12.42 20.90
N GLU A 151 -17.35 -12.17 20.29
CA GLU A 151 -18.65 -12.29 20.94
C GLU A 151 -19.51 -13.15 20.01
N HIS A 152 -19.46 -14.45 20.28
CA HIS A 152 -20.61 -15.33 20.09
C HIS A 152 -21.49 -15.16 21.33
N SER A 153 -22.71 -14.62 21.15
CA SER A 153 -23.92 -14.71 22.00
C SER A 153 -24.78 -13.49 21.67
N VAL A 154 -26.05 -13.55 21.25
CA VAL A 154 -27.11 -14.57 21.22
C VAL A 154 -27.91 -14.35 19.93
#